data_AF-A0AAZ3P034-F1
#
_entry.id   AF-A0AAZ3P034-F1
#
_cell.length_a   1.000
_cell.length_b   1.000
_cell.length_c   1.000
_cell.angle_alpha   90.00
_cell.angle_beta   90.00
_cell.angle_gamma   90.00
#
_symmetry.space_group_name_H-M   'P 1'
#
loop_
_entity.id
_entity.type
_entity.pdbx_description
1 polymer ?
#
loop_
_entity_poly.entity_id
_entity_poly.type
_entity_poly.pdbx_seq_one_letter_code
_entity_poly.pdbx_strand_id
1 'polypeptide(L)'
;MSDRGSFDTNVVTLTRFVLEEGRKAKGTGELTTLLNSMCTAVKAISTAVRKAGIANLYGIAGSTNVTGDQVKKLDILSNNLVINMIKSSFTSCVLVSEEDDTAIIVEPDRQLRLLYECNPMAFIIEQAGGMATTGSQNVLDIQPINIHQRVPVVLGSPSDVQEYLDIYQKHQANNGN
;
A
#
# COMPACT_ATOMS: atom_id res chain seq x y z
N MET A 1 36.42 -10.88 35.02
CA MET A 1 35.88 -12.08 34.37
C MET A 1 34.79 -11.62 33.43
N SER A 2 35.06 -11.63 32.13
CA SER A 2 34.13 -11.26 31.08
C SER A 2 32.96 -12.24 31.07
N ASP A 3 31.76 -11.74 31.35
CA ASP A 3 30.52 -12.48 31.22
C ASP A 3 30.39 -12.96 29.77
N ARG A 4 30.51 -14.28 29.56
CA ARG A 4 30.28 -14.90 28.26
C ARG A 4 28.77 -14.89 28.07
N GLY A 5 28.28 -13.85 27.40
CA GLY A 5 26.87 -13.68 27.09
C GLY A 5 26.26 -14.99 26.54
N SER A 6 25.19 -15.43 27.18
CA SER A 6 24.27 -16.46 26.70
C SER A 6 23.96 -16.23 25.22
N PHE A 7 23.90 -17.30 24.40
CA PHE A 7 23.48 -17.18 23.01
C PHE A 7 22.13 -16.48 22.92
N ASP A 8 22.10 -15.31 22.27
CA ASP A 8 20.86 -14.60 22.00
C ASP A 8 20.14 -15.27 20.83
N THR A 9 19.08 -16.02 21.14
CA THR A 9 18.22 -16.71 20.16
C THR A 9 17.02 -15.84 19.75
N ASN A 10 16.98 -14.57 20.17
CA ASN A 10 15.87 -13.68 19.91
C ASN A 10 15.87 -13.14 18.46
N VAL A 11 15.35 -13.94 17.54
CA VAL A 11 15.17 -13.51 16.14
C VAL A 11 13.92 -12.64 16.03
N VAL A 12 14.10 -11.42 15.51
CA VAL A 12 13.01 -10.49 15.19
C VAL A 12 12.65 -10.65 13.71
N THR A 13 11.50 -11.27 13.44
CA THR A 13 10.92 -11.32 12.09
C THR A 13 10.11 -10.05 11.81
N LEU A 14 9.91 -9.72 10.53
CA LEU A 14 9.09 -8.57 10.15
C LEU A 14 7.66 -8.69 10.72
N THR A 15 7.04 -9.88 10.66
CA THR A 15 5.72 -10.12 11.26
C THR A 15 5.73 -9.87 12.77
N ARG A 16 6.78 -10.30 13.48
CA ARG A 16 6.91 -10.04 14.91
C ARG A 16 7.05 -8.54 15.20
N PHE A 17 7.92 -7.85 14.46
CA PHE A 17 8.11 -6.41 14.58
C PHE A 17 6.79 -5.65 14.35
N VAL A 18 6.08 -5.95 13.26
CA VAL A 18 4.80 -5.30 12.93
C VAL A 18 3.72 -5.56 14.00
N LEU A 19 3.66 -6.78 14.56
CA LEU A 19 2.74 -7.10 15.65
C LEU A 19 3.09 -6.36 16.95
N GLU A 20 4.38 -6.25 17.29
CA GLU A 20 4.85 -5.54 18.48
C GLU A 20 4.58 -4.03 18.38
N GLU A 21 4.89 -3.42 17.23
CA GLU A 21 4.63 -1.99 17.00
C GLU A 21 3.14 -1.68 16.93
N GLY A 22 2.33 -2.51 16.27
CA GLY A 22 0.87 -2.36 16.26
C GLY A 22 0.26 -2.41 17.68
N ARG A 23 0.82 -3.25 18.55
CA ARG A 23 0.44 -3.31 19.98
C ARG A 23 0.84 -2.06 20.75
N LYS A 24 2.06 -1.55 20.56
CA LYS A 24 2.52 -0.29 21.20
C LYS A 24 1.64 0.89 20.81
N ALA A 25 1.26 0.96 19.53
CA ALA A 25 0.36 1.97 19.00
C ALA A 25 -1.10 1.81 19.47
N LYS A 26 -1.45 0.70 20.15
CA LYS A 26 -2.84 0.34 20.52
C LYS A 26 -3.79 0.38 19.32
N GLY A 27 -3.30 0.03 18.13
CA GLY A 27 -4.09 0.00 16.90
C GLY A 27 -5.06 -1.17 16.87
N THR A 28 -6.08 -1.10 16.01
CA THR A 28 -7.06 -2.19 15.82
C THR A 28 -6.48 -3.44 15.17
N GLY A 29 -5.26 -3.36 14.63
CA GLY A 29 -4.60 -4.45 13.91
C GLY A 29 -4.85 -4.42 12.41
N GLU A 30 -5.63 -3.47 11.90
CA GLU A 30 -5.91 -3.38 10.46
C GLU A 30 -4.65 -3.03 9.65
N LEU A 31 -3.86 -2.03 10.07
CA LEU A 31 -2.52 -1.79 9.51
C LEU A 31 -1.62 -3.04 9.54
N THR A 32 -1.67 -3.78 10.64
CA THR A 32 -0.89 -5.02 10.78
C THR A 32 -1.31 -6.05 9.73
N THR A 33 -2.61 -6.14 9.43
CA THR A 33 -3.14 -6.98 8.36
C THR A 33 -2.67 -6.49 6.99
N LEU A 34 -2.74 -5.18 6.71
CA LEU A 34 -2.23 -4.59 5.46
C LEU A 34 -0.77 -4.93 5.20
N LEU A 35 0.10 -4.69 6.20
CA LEU A 35 1.53 -4.92 6.10
C LEU A 35 1.85 -6.42 5.92
N ASN A 36 1.12 -7.31 6.59
CA ASN A 36 1.29 -8.75 6.40
C ASN A 36 0.81 -9.22 5.02
N SER A 37 -0.28 -8.65 4.49
CA SER A 37 -0.73 -8.92 3.11
C SER A 37 0.30 -8.46 2.09
N MET A 38 0.89 -7.28 2.27
CA MET A 38 1.97 -6.77 1.42
C MET A 38 3.21 -7.68 1.48
N CYS A 39 3.62 -8.10 2.68
CA CYS A 39 4.72 -9.05 2.84
C CYS A 39 4.45 -10.38 2.10
N THR A 40 3.20 -10.82 2.07
CA THR A 40 2.80 -12.03 1.36
C THR A 40 2.86 -11.85 -0.15
N ALA A 41 2.40 -10.72 -0.68
CA ALA A 41 2.57 -10.36 -2.08
C ALA A 41 4.05 -10.33 -2.49
N VAL A 42 4.92 -9.70 -1.68
CA VAL A 42 6.37 -9.63 -1.95
C VAL A 42 7.01 -11.02 -1.99
N LYS A 43 6.65 -11.93 -1.07
CA LYS A 43 7.14 -13.31 -1.09
C LYS A 43 6.68 -14.07 -2.33
N ALA A 44 5.44 -13.85 -2.77
CA ALA A 44 4.90 -14.47 -3.97
C ALA A 44 5.61 -13.97 -5.23
N ILE A 45 5.78 -12.65 -5.37
CA ILE A 45 6.54 -12.02 -6.46
C ILE A 45 7.98 -12.53 -6.47
N SER A 46 8.65 -12.53 -5.32
CA SER A 46 10.02 -13.02 -5.20
C SER A 46 10.16 -14.49 -5.63
N THR A 47 9.13 -15.30 -5.38
CA THR A 47 9.08 -16.71 -5.85
C THR A 47 8.88 -16.77 -7.36
N ALA A 48 7.99 -15.95 -7.91
CA ALA A 48 7.74 -15.87 -9.35
C ALA A 48 8.97 -15.40 -10.12
N VAL A 49 9.66 -14.35 -9.66
CA VAL A 49 10.93 -13.84 -10.22
C VAL A 49 11.98 -14.94 -10.26
N ARG A 50 12.19 -15.65 -9.14
CA ARG A 50 13.17 -16.75 -9.05
C ARG A 50 12.86 -17.92 -9.97
N LYS A 51 11.58 -18.14 -10.29
CA LYS A 51 11.12 -19.22 -11.18
C LYS A 51 10.83 -18.75 -12.61
N ALA A 52 11.02 -17.47 -12.93
CA ALA A 52 10.57 -16.89 -14.20
C ALA A 52 11.21 -17.56 -15.42
N GLY A 53 12.46 -18.02 -15.28
CA GLY A 53 13.20 -18.78 -16.30
C GLY A 53 12.64 -20.16 -16.61
N ILE A 54 12.05 -20.80 -15.61
CA ILE A 54 11.57 -22.18 -15.69
C ILE A 54 10.07 -22.20 -16.02
N ALA A 55 9.34 -21.19 -15.57
CA ALA A 55 7.90 -21.06 -15.76
C ALA A 55 7.49 -20.38 -17.08
N ASN A 56 8.43 -20.16 -18.02
CA ASN A 56 8.19 -19.39 -19.26
C ASN A 56 7.53 -18.01 -19.01
N LEU A 57 7.83 -17.40 -17.85
CA LEU A 57 7.37 -16.05 -17.53
C LEU A 57 8.25 -14.98 -18.19
N TYR A 58 9.40 -15.36 -18.77
CA TYR A 58 10.12 -14.55 -19.74
C TYR A 58 9.42 -14.62 -21.10
N GLY A 59 8.52 -13.68 -21.34
CA GLY A 59 7.85 -13.54 -22.63
C GLY A 59 6.95 -12.33 -22.65
N ILE A 60 6.68 -11.87 -23.86
CA ILE A 60 5.77 -10.77 -24.17
C ILE A 60 4.36 -11.23 -23.76
N ALA A 61 3.63 -10.43 -22.98
CA ALA A 61 2.26 -10.76 -22.58
C ALA A 61 1.26 -10.61 -23.74
N GLY A 62 1.70 -10.12 -24.90
CA GLY A 62 0.88 -9.82 -26.07
C GLY A 62 0.08 -8.52 -25.93
N SER A 63 0.17 -7.85 -24.78
CA SER A 63 -0.41 -6.54 -24.50
C SER A 63 0.65 -5.43 -24.56
N THR A 64 0.22 -4.25 -24.99
CA THR A 64 1.00 -3.01 -24.98
C THR A 64 0.45 -2.13 -23.85
N ASN A 65 1.30 -1.60 -22.97
CA ASN A 65 0.87 -0.68 -21.90
C ASN A 65 0.48 0.68 -22.49
N VAL A 66 -0.26 1.49 -21.71
CA VAL A 66 -0.63 2.87 -22.10
C VAL A 66 0.54 3.80 -22.36
N THR A 67 1.71 3.48 -21.81
CA THR A 67 2.98 4.17 -22.07
C THR A 67 3.65 3.74 -23.38
N GLY A 68 3.10 2.76 -24.09
CA GLY A 68 3.60 2.25 -25.38
C GLY A 68 4.63 1.12 -25.28
N ASP A 69 4.98 0.70 -24.07
CA ASP A 69 5.96 -0.37 -23.83
C ASP A 69 5.33 -1.78 -23.92
N GLN A 70 6.13 -2.76 -24.33
CA GLN A 70 5.73 -4.16 -24.33
C GLN A 70 5.67 -4.70 -22.90
N VAL A 71 4.49 -5.12 -22.46
CA VAL A 71 4.28 -5.58 -21.09
C VAL A 71 4.89 -6.97 -20.89
N LYS A 72 5.74 -7.11 -19.86
CA LYS A 72 6.26 -8.42 -19.50
C LYS A 72 5.20 -9.16 -18.70
N LYS A 73 5.07 -10.47 -18.92
CA LYS A 73 4.15 -11.32 -18.13
C LYS A 73 4.38 -11.24 -16.62
N LEU A 74 5.59 -10.92 -16.20
CA LEU A 74 5.95 -10.77 -14.79
C LEU A 74 5.38 -9.49 -14.16
N ASP A 75 5.23 -8.42 -14.95
CA ASP A 75 4.70 -7.13 -14.48
C ASP A 75 3.19 -7.29 -14.21
N ILE A 76 2.46 -7.88 -15.15
CA ILE A 76 1.04 -8.27 -14.99
C ILE A 76 0.83 -9.20 -13.79
N LEU A 77 1.70 -10.19 -13.61
CA LEU A 77 1.61 -11.12 -12.48
C LEU A 77 1.82 -10.39 -11.15
N SER A 78 2.81 -9.51 -11.09
CA SER A 78 3.14 -8.75 -9.88
C SER A 78 2.02 -7.80 -9.51
N ASN A 79 1.49 -7.07 -10.50
CA ASN A 79 0.35 -6.17 -10.33
C ASN A 79 -0.86 -6.90 -9.74
N ASN A 80 -1.27 -8.00 -10.39
CA ASN A 80 -2.40 -8.81 -9.94
C ASN A 80 -2.20 -9.37 -8.52
N LEU A 81 -0.98 -9.81 -8.18
CA LEU A 81 -0.68 -10.31 -6.84
C LEU A 81 -0.84 -9.21 -5.78
N VAL A 82 -0.29 -8.02 -6.02
CA VAL A 82 -0.39 -6.90 -5.08
C VAL A 82 -1.84 -6.47 -4.90
N ILE A 83 -2.56 -6.24 -6.01
CA ILE A 83 -3.96 -5.82 -5.97
C ILE A 83 -4.81 -6.83 -5.22
N ASN A 84 -4.71 -8.12 -5.53
CA ASN A 84 -5.54 -9.15 -4.88
C ASN A 84 -5.22 -9.29 -3.39
N MET A 85 -3.94 -9.24 -3.01
CA MET A 85 -3.52 -9.34 -1.60
C MET A 85 -3.95 -8.12 -0.79
N ILE A 86 -3.90 -6.92 -1.37
CA ILE A 86 -4.36 -5.71 -0.68
C ILE A 86 -5.89 -5.64 -0.65
N LYS A 87 -6.60 -5.96 -1.74
CA LYS A 87 -8.08 -6.00 -1.72
C LYS A 87 -8.64 -7.02 -0.72
N SER A 88 -7.97 -8.16 -0.57
CA SER A 88 -8.36 -9.20 0.40
C SER A 88 -7.95 -8.90 1.84
N SER A 89 -7.09 -7.89 2.07
CA SER A 89 -6.76 -7.43 3.43
C SER A 89 -7.89 -6.67 4.10
N PHE A 90 -8.90 -6.21 3.34
CA PHE A 90 -10.01 -5.35 3.78
C PHE A 90 -9.57 -3.99 4.33
N THR A 91 -8.33 -3.58 4.07
CA THR A 91 -7.75 -2.33 4.58
C THR A 91 -7.32 -1.41 3.42
N SER A 92 -8.13 -1.28 2.38
CA SER A 92 -7.84 -0.35 1.28
C SER A 92 -9.14 0.11 0.63
N CYS A 93 -9.29 1.41 0.37
CA CYS A 93 -10.41 1.98 -0.39
C CYS A 93 -10.08 2.28 -1.84
N VAL A 94 -8.83 2.62 -2.13
CA VAL A 94 -8.37 2.99 -3.47
C VAL A 94 -6.98 2.40 -3.65
N LEU A 95 -6.76 1.78 -4.81
CA LEU A 95 -5.45 1.31 -5.23
C LEU A 95 -5.11 2.01 -6.54
N VAL A 96 -3.90 2.54 -6.61
CA VAL A 96 -3.32 3.12 -7.83
C VAL A 96 -2.09 2.28 -8.16
N SER A 97 -1.99 1.85 -9.41
CA SER A 97 -0.89 1.04 -9.92
C SER A 97 -0.39 1.65 -11.22
N GLU A 98 0.92 1.60 -11.44
CA GLU A 98 1.54 2.01 -12.71
C GLU A 98 1.00 1.20 -13.90
N GLU A 99 0.56 -0.03 -13.65
CA GLU A 99 0.07 -0.97 -14.67
C GLU A 99 -1.44 -0.82 -14.96
N ASP A 100 -2.14 0.08 -14.28
CA ASP A 100 -3.59 0.28 -14.44
C ASP A 100 -3.91 1.74 -14.76
N ASP A 101 -4.61 1.96 -15.86
CA ASP A 101 -4.98 3.30 -16.37
C ASP A 101 -5.95 4.05 -15.45
N THR A 102 -6.65 3.33 -14.57
CA THR A 102 -7.70 3.88 -13.71
C THR A 102 -7.52 3.41 -12.28
N ALA A 103 -7.83 4.32 -11.35
CA ALA A 103 -7.81 3.99 -9.93
C ALA A 103 -8.80 2.85 -9.63
N ILE A 104 -8.33 1.82 -8.95
CA ILE A 104 -9.14 0.67 -8.55
C ILE A 104 -9.87 1.02 -7.26
N ILE A 105 -11.15 1.32 -7.38
CA ILE A 105 -12.02 1.62 -6.25
C ILE A 105 -12.43 0.32 -5.57
N VAL A 106 -12.15 0.22 -4.28
CA VAL A 106 -12.62 -0.84 -3.39
C VAL A 106 -13.88 -0.34 -2.70
N GLU A 107 -14.89 -1.20 -2.57
CA GLU A 107 -16.24 -0.78 -2.16
C GLU A 107 -16.26 0.11 -0.88
N PRO A 108 -17.13 1.14 -0.82
CA PRO A 108 -17.10 2.20 0.20
C PRO A 108 -17.15 1.70 1.65
N ASP A 109 -17.79 0.55 1.88
CA ASP A 109 -17.89 -0.09 3.20
C ASP A 109 -16.51 -0.55 3.75
N ARG A 110 -15.47 -0.48 2.92
CA ARG A 110 -14.08 -0.87 3.20
C ARG A 110 -13.11 0.31 3.30
N GLN A 111 -13.60 1.54 3.52
CA GLN A 111 -12.73 2.71 3.72
C GLN A 111 -11.85 2.62 4.97
N LEU A 112 -10.62 3.11 4.84
CA LEU A 112 -9.64 3.10 5.91
C LEU A 112 -10.03 4.06 7.03
N ARG A 113 -9.81 3.65 8.29
CA ARG A 113 -9.94 4.47 9.48
C ARG A 113 -8.73 5.35 9.67
N LEU A 114 -9.02 6.60 9.96
CA LEU A 114 -8.04 7.66 10.15
C LEU A 114 -6.99 7.28 11.20
N LEU A 115 -7.42 6.92 12.42
CA LEU A 115 -6.51 6.81 13.55
C LEU A 115 -5.50 5.65 13.47
N TYR A 116 -5.92 4.51 12.93
CA TYR A 116 -5.17 3.26 13.06
C TYR A 116 -4.93 2.53 11.74
N GLU A 117 -5.33 3.12 10.61
CA GLU A 117 -4.93 2.68 9.28
C GLU A 117 -4.28 3.83 8.50
N CYS A 118 -4.97 4.97 8.33
CA CYS A 118 -4.46 6.08 7.52
C CYS A 118 -3.28 6.79 8.18
N ASN A 119 -3.39 7.19 9.46
CA ASN A 119 -2.34 7.94 10.15
C ASN A 119 -1.02 7.16 10.23
N PRO A 120 -1.01 5.87 10.62
CA PRO A 120 0.23 5.10 10.61
C PRO A 120 0.85 4.94 9.21
N MET A 121 0.04 4.70 8.17
CA MET A 121 0.55 4.60 6.80
C MET A 121 1.09 5.93 6.29
N ALA A 122 0.34 7.02 6.48
CA ALA A 122 0.76 8.36 6.11
C ALA A 122 2.08 8.75 6.79
N PHE A 123 2.22 8.45 8.08
CA PHE A 123 3.45 8.69 8.81
C PHE A 123 4.64 7.94 8.20
N ILE A 124 4.49 6.65 7.91
CA ILE A 124 5.56 5.85 7.29
C ILE A 124 5.93 6.39 5.90
N ILE A 125 4.92 6.71 5.08
CA ILE A 125 5.12 7.19 3.71
C ILE A 125 5.83 8.55 3.71
N GLU A 126 5.41 9.49 4.56
CA GLU A 126 6.05 10.79 4.65
C GLU A 126 7.48 10.71 5.21
N GLN A 127 7.73 9.85 6.20
CA GLN A 127 9.10 9.58 6.66
C GLN A 127 9.98 8.96 5.57
N ALA A 128 9.39 8.24 4.61
CA ALA A 128 10.08 7.72 3.43
C ALA A 128 10.23 8.74 2.28
N GLY A 129 9.80 10.00 2.48
CA GLY A 129 9.84 11.06 1.48
C GLY A 129 8.68 11.03 0.47
N GLY A 130 7.66 10.22 0.72
CA GLY A 130 6.41 10.20 -0.04
C GLY A 130 5.39 11.23 0.46
N MET A 131 4.18 11.15 -0.09
CA MET A 131 3.06 12.02 0.30
C MET A 131 1.83 11.19 0.68
N ALA A 132 1.00 11.71 1.60
CA ALA A 132 -0.28 11.13 1.98
C ALA A 132 -1.36 12.21 2.13
N THR A 133 -2.44 12.09 1.37
CA THR A 133 -3.53 13.07 1.28
C THR A 133 -4.90 12.40 1.27
N THR A 134 -5.91 13.14 1.68
CA THR A 134 -7.32 12.75 1.51
C THR A 134 -7.94 13.33 0.23
N GLY A 135 -7.12 13.99 -0.59
CA GLY A 135 -7.54 14.79 -1.75
C GLY A 135 -7.76 16.26 -1.41
N SER A 136 -8.16 16.57 -0.17
CA SER A 136 -8.42 17.95 0.30
C SER A 136 -7.37 18.47 1.27
N GLN A 137 -6.82 17.61 2.12
CA GLN A 137 -5.80 17.94 3.11
C GLN A 137 -4.88 16.75 3.37
N ASN A 138 -3.71 17.01 3.95
CA ASN A 138 -2.79 15.98 4.40
C ASN A 138 -3.47 15.09 5.46
N VAL A 139 -3.23 13.77 5.39
CA VAL A 139 -3.82 12.79 6.30
C VAL A 139 -3.43 13.03 7.76
N LEU A 140 -2.17 13.38 8.03
CA LEU A 140 -1.64 13.59 9.39
C LEU A 140 -2.15 14.87 10.06
N ASP A 141 -2.67 15.82 9.27
CA ASP A 141 -3.22 17.08 9.77
C ASP A 141 -4.70 16.97 10.19
N ILE A 142 -5.35 15.84 9.91
CA ILE A 142 -6.78 15.68 10.20
C ILE A 142 -7.01 15.51 11.70
N GLN A 143 -7.78 16.44 12.28
CA GLN A 143 -8.30 16.24 13.63
C GLN A 143 -9.44 15.20 13.63
N PRO A 144 -9.29 14.08 14.36
CA PRO A 144 -10.29 13.02 14.38
C PRO A 144 -11.55 13.45 15.14
N ILE A 145 -12.73 13.27 14.52
CA ILE A 145 -14.04 13.51 15.16
C ILE A 145 -14.51 12.33 16.01
N ASN A 146 -14.06 11.11 15.72
CA ASN A 146 -14.29 9.93 16.55
C ASN A 146 -13.23 8.85 16.28
N ILE A 147 -13.13 7.87 17.18
CA ILE A 147 -12.06 6.85 17.14
C ILE A 147 -12.15 5.90 15.93
N HIS A 148 -13.31 5.78 15.29
CA HIS A 148 -13.54 4.90 14.14
C HIS A 148 -13.81 5.69 12.85
N GLN A 149 -13.45 6.97 12.82
CA GLN A 149 -13.65 7.83 11.66
C GLN A 149 -12.94 7.24 10.44
N ARG A 150 -13.67 7.12 9.34
CA ARG A 150 -13.13 6.72 8.04
C ARG A 150 -12.82 7.95 7.22
N VAL A 151 -11.72 7.88 6.46
CA VAL A 151 -11.35 8.92 5.50
C VAL A 151 -10.86 8.26 4.21
N PRO A 152 -11.10 8.86 3.03
CA PRO A 152 -10.38 8.48 1.84
C PRO A 152 -8.90 8.78 2.05
N VAL A 153 -8.02 7.93 1.54
CA VAL A 153 -6.57 8.17 1.58
C VAL A 153 -5.94 7.81 0.25
N VAL A 154 -5.05 8.68 -0.20
CA VAL A 154 -4.17 8.51 -1.33
C VAL A 154 -2.76 8.75 -0.83
N LEU A 155 -1.87 7.79 -1.06
CA LEU A 155 -0.50 7.84 -0.57
C LEU A 155 0.44 7.19 -1.58
N GLY A 156 1.70 7.63 -1.61
CA GLY A 156 2.67 7.12 -2.59
C GLY A 156 3.81 8.08 -2.87
N SER A 157 4.36 7.97 -4.08
CA SER A 157 5.40 8.88 -4.56
C SER A 157 4.83 10.31 -4.67
N PRO A 158 5.64 11.35 -4.42
CA PRO A 158 5.14 12.72 -4.50
C PRO A 158 4.60 13.10 -5.89
N SER A 159 5.21 12.60 -6.98
CA SER A 159 4.78 12.89 -8.34
C SER A 159 3.38 12.35 -8.63
N ASP A 160 3.13 11.10 -8.26
CA ASP A 160 1.88 10.41 -8.62
C ASP A 160 0.73 10.92 -7.74
N VAL A 161 1.02 11.20 -6.46
CA VAL A 161 0.04 11.80 -5.55
C VAL A 161 -0.31 13.22 -6.02
N GLN A 162 0.65 13.98 -6.56
CA GLN A 162 0.38 15.31 -7.10
C GLN A 162 -0.47 15.25 -8.37
N GLU A 163 -0.19 14.32 -9.28
CA GLU A 163 -1.01 14.11 -10.47
C GLU A 163 -2.47 13.78 -10.10
N TYR A 164 -2.67 12.91 -9.10
CA TYR A 164 -4.00 12.65 -8.56
C TYR A 164 -4.68 13.91 -8.03
N LEU A 165 -3.96 14.75 -7.28
CA LEU A 165 -4.49 15.99 -6.71
C LEU A 165 -4.92 16.97 -7.80
N ASP A 166 -4.14 17.10 -8.88
CA ASP A 166 -4.45 17.99 -9.99
C ASP A 166 -5.75 17.55 -10.70
N ILE A 167 -5.92 16.25 -10.92
CA ILE A 167 -7.17 15.67 -11.46
C ILE A 167 -8.34 15.93 -10.51
N TYR A 168 -8.13 15.68 -9.21
CA TYR A 168 -9.15 15.83 -8.17
C TYR A 168 -9.66 17.28 -8.08
N GLN A 169 -8.76 18.27 -8.11
CA GLN A 169 -9.12 19.69 -8.09
C GLN A 169 -9.88 20.11 -9.35
N LYS A 170 -9.46 19.63 -10.52
CA LYS A 170 -10.10 19.93 -11.81
C LYS A 170 -11.55 19.43 -11.86
N HIS A 171 -11.82 18.26 -11.28
CA HIS A 171 -13.17 17.70 -11.22
C HIS A 171 -14.04 18.26 -10.08
N GLN A 172 -13.47 18.68 -8.95
CA GLN A 172 -14.23 19.43 -7.93
C GLN A 172 -14.74 20.78 -8.47
N ALA A 173 -13.90 21.52 -9.22
CA ALA A 173 -14.28 22.81 -9.78
C ALA A 173 -15.44 22.72 -10.80
N ASN A 174 -15.56 21.60 -11.52
CA ASN A 174 -16.62 21.37 -12.51
C ASN A 174 -17.96 20.89 -11.91
N ASN A 175 -17.96 20.29 -10.72
CA ASN A 175 -19.18 19.83 -10.04
C ASN A 175 -19.84 20.91 -9.15
N GLY A 176 -19.26 22.11 -9.08
CA GLY A 176 -19.76 23.26 -8.33
C GLY A 176 -20.52 24.30 -9.17
N ASN A 177 -20.93 23.96 -10.40
CA ASN A 177 -21.64 24.84 -11.33
C ASN A 177 -22.98 24.24 -11.77
#